data_AF-A0AA38GGN1-F1
#
_entry.id   AF-A0AA38GGN1-F1
#
_cell.length_a   1.000
_cell.length_b   1.000
_cell.length_c   1.000
_cell.angle_alpha   90.00
_cell.angle_beta   90.00
_cell.angle_gamma   90.00
#
_symmetry.space_group_name_H-M   'P 1'
#
loop_
_entity.id
_entity.type
_entity.pdbx_description
1 polymer ?
#
loop_
_entity_poly.entity_id
_entity_poly.type
_entity_poly.pdbx_seq_one_letter_code
_entity_poly.pdbx_strand_id
1 'polypeptide(L)' 'SQLNVDPFFTTLIIKDRLLHNCMFDSGASCNVMPLEVMNELDIKVTTAYGKCTTMDSREVPVVGCVKGLVVQLAAYP' A
#
# COMPACT_ATOMS: atom_id res chain seq x y z
N SER A 1 -23.21 -16.58 -3.66
CA SER A 1 -22.31 -16.61 -4.83
C SER A 1 -21.22 -15.59 -4.58
N GLN A 2 -19.95 -16.00 -4.51
CA GLN A 2 -18.87 -15.03 -4.57
C GLN A 2 -18.87 -14.46 -5.99
N LEU A 3 -19.26 -13.19 -6.13
CA LEU A 3 -19.04 -12.46 -7.37
C LEU A 3 -17.52 -12.43 -7.58
N ASN A 4 -17.06 -12.99 -8.69
CA ASN A 4 -15.68 -12.91 -9.12
C ASN A 4 -15.45 -11.48 -9.64
N VAL A 5 -15.28 -10.54 -8.71
CA VAL A 5 -14.96 -9.15 -9.01
C VAL A 5 -13.46 -9.08 -9.18
N ASP A 6 -13.00 -8.68 -10.36
CA ASP A 6 -11.57 -8.46 -10.59
C ASP A 6 -11.05 -7.41 -9.59
N PRO A 7 -9.84 -7.60 -9.03
CA PRO A 7 -9.29 -6.62 -8.12
C PRO A 7 -9.16 -5.27 -8.81
N PHE A 8 -9.61 -4.21 -8.14
CA PHE A 8 -9.53 -2.87 -8.69
C PHE A 8 -8.11 -2.33 -8.49
N PHE A 9 -7.40 -2.09 -9.59
CA PHE A 9 -6.07 -1.49 -9.56
C PHE A 9 -6.11 -0.05 -10.07
N THR A 10 -5.29 0.80 -9.46
CA THR A 10 -5.13 2.20 -9.84
C THR A 10 -3.66 2.61 -9.90
N THR A 11 -3.40 3.82 -10.36
CA THR A 11 -2.08 4.46 -10.36
C THR A 11 -2.08 5.61 -9.35
N LEU A 12 -1.06 5.66 -8.51
CA LEU A 12 -0.86 6.73 -7.54
C LEU A 12 0.36 7.57 -7.89
N ILE A 13 0.33 8.86 -7.58
CA ILE A 13 1.50 9.74 -7.59
C ILE A 13 2.05 9.80 -6.16
N ILE A 14 3.31 9.40 -6.00
CA ILE A 14 4.05 9.42 -4.73
C ILE A 14 5.43 10.00 -4.99
N LYS A 15 5.80 11.08 -4.27
CA LYS A 15 7.06 11.83 -4.50
C LYS A 15 7.30 12.14 -5.99
N ASP A 16 6.27 12.68 -6.66
CA ASP A 16 6.29 13.03 -8.09
C ASP A 16 6.56 11.86 -9.06
N ARG A 17 6.40 10.61 -8.59
CA ARG A 17 6.54 9.38 -9.40
C ARG A 17 5.21 8.66 -9.51
N LEU A 18 4.96 8.07 -10.68
CA LEU A 18 3.81 7.19 -10.91
C LEU A 18 4.10 5.79 -10.37
N LEU A 19 3.29 5.33 -9.43
CA LEU A 19 3.25 3.96 -8.95
C LEU A 19 2.01 3.28 -9.52
N HIS A 20 2.21 2.37 -10.47
CA HIS A 20 1.15 1.58 -11.07
C HIS A 20 0.79 0.36 -10.19
N ASN A 21 -0.32 -0.32 -10.53
CA ASN A 21 -0.76 -1.55 -9.89
C ASN A 21 -1.01 -1.42 -8.38
N CYS A 22 -1.47 -0.25 -7.93
CA CYS A 22 -1.92 -0.06 -6.56
C CYS A 22 -3.32 -0.68 -6.41
N MET A 23 -3.45 -1.75 -5.64
CA MET A 23 -4.75 -2.37 -5.36
C MET A 23 -5.58 -1.46 -4.45
N PHE A 24 -6.80 -1.16 -4.85
CA PHE A 24 -7.79 -0.53 -3.99
C PHE A 24 -8.58 -1.62 -3.25
N ASP A 25 -8.30 -1.75 -1.96
CA ASP A 25 -8.96 -2.71 -1.08
C ASP A 25 -9.71 -1.97 0.03
N SER A 26 -11.03 -1.84 -0.11
CA SER A 26 -11.87 -1.22 0.91
C SER A 26 -12.02 -2.05 2.19
N GLY A 27 -11.62 -3.33 2.15
CA GLY A 27 -11.60 -4.21 3.32
C GLY A 27 -10.36 -4.04 4.19
N ALA A 28 -9.29 -3.44 3.65
CA ALA A 28 -8.06 -3.19 4.40
C ALA A 28 -8.21 -2.01 5.36
N SER A 29 -7.81 -2.20 6.62
CA SER A 29 -7.82 -1.14 7.64
C SER A 29 -6.64 -0.17 7.51
N CYS A 30 -5.60 -0.54 6.75
CA CYS A 30 -4.43 0.27 6.51
C CYS A 30 -3.81 -0.01 5.14
N ASN A 31 -3.09 0.98 4.61
CA ASN A 31 -2.31 0.82 3.39
C ASN A 31 -1.01 0.06 3.70
N VAL A 32 -0.65 -0.86 2.81
CA VAL A 32 0.60 -1.63 2.90
C VAL A 32 1.37 -1.51 1.59
N MET A 33 2.70 -1.56 1.68
CA MET A 33 3.60 -1.46 0.55
C MET A 33 4.80 -2.38 0.79
N PRO A 34 5.30 -3.12 -0.23
CA PRO A 34 6.52 -3.89 -0.11
C PRO A 34 7.75 -3.00 0.19
N LEU A 35 8.74 -3.57 0.88
CA LEU A 35 9.97 -2.87 1.21
C LEU A 35 10.75 -2.47 -0.05
N GLU A 36 10.72 -3.33 -1.07
CA GLU A 36 11.38 -3.14 -2.36
C GLU A 36 10.84 -1.89 -3.06
N VAL A 37 9.51 -1.75 -3.14
CA VAL A 37 8.85 -0.57 -3.71
C VAL A 37 9.18 0.69 -2.91
N MET A 38 9.22 0.59 -1.58
CA MET A 38 9.58 1.70 -0.71
C MET A 38 11.02 2.18 -0.99
N ASN A 39 11.96 1.24 -1.18
CA ASN A 39 13.35 1.54 -1.52
C ASN A 39 13.47 2.20 -2.90
N GLU A 40 12.73 1.73 -3.90
CA GLU A 40 12.71 2.32 -5.26
C GLU A 40 12.16 3.76 -5.28
N LEU A 41 11.23 4.07 -4.37
CA LEU A 41 10.67 5.40 -4.17
C LEU A 41 11.53 6.28 -3.24
N ASP A 42 12.63 5.76 -2.70
CA ASP A 42 13.47 6.43 -1.69
C ASP A 42 12.63 6.94 -0.49
N ILE A 43 11.71 6.08 -0.03
CA ILE A 43 10.90 6.34 1.16
C ILE A 43 11.56 5.64 2.35
N LYS A 44 11.58 6.32 3.50
CA LYS A 44 12.16 5.78 4.73
C LYS A 44 11.07 5.50 5.76
N VAL A 45 11.25 4.42 6.51
CA VAL A 45 10.45 4.14 7.70
C VAL A 45 10.62 5.30 8.69
N THR A 46 9.50 5.83 9.16
CA THR A 46 9.47 6.96 10.10
C THR A 46 9.23 6.53 11.54
N THR A 47 8.66 5.34 11.75
CA THR A 47 8.34 4.80 13.07
C THR A 47 8.44 3.29 13.04
N ALA A 48 9.03 2.70 14.08
CA ALA A 48 9.01 1.25 14.25
C ALA A 48 7.55 0.75 14.36
N TYR A 49 7.24 -0.31 13.64
CA TYR A 49 5.92 -0.94 13.66
C TYR A 49 6.15 -2.45 13.59
N GLY A 50 5.46 -3.20 14.44
CA GLY A 50 5.85 -4.58 14.72
C GLY A 50 5.25 -5.59 13.75
N LYS A 51 3.92 -5.57 13.60
CA LYS A 51 3.17 -6.59 12.86
C LYS A 51 1.86 -6.02 12.32
N CYS A 52 1.36 -6.60 11.23
CA CYS A 52 -0.01 -6.41 10.74
C CYS A 52 -0.77 -7.74 10.79
N THR A 53 -2.10 -7.68 10.94
CA THR A 53 -2.97 -8.85 10.93
C THR A 53 -3.61 -9.01 9.55
N THR A 54 -3.48 -10.20 8.95
CA THR A 54 -4.09 -10.55 7.66
C THR A 54 -5.54 -10.99 7.83
N MET A 55 -6.26 -11.11 6.70
CA MET A 55 -7.66 -11.53 6.66
C MET A 55 -7.91 -12.91 7.31
N ASP A 56 -6.93 -13.82 7.26
CA ASP A 56 -6.97 -15.13 7.90
C ASP A 56 -6.45 -15.11 9.35
N SER A 57 -6.44 -13.93 9.98
CA SER A 57 -6.01 -13.70 11.37
C SER A 57 -4.55 -14.04 11.67
N ARG A 58 -3.70 -14.17 10.64
CA ARG A 58 -2.26 -14.36 10.85
C ARG A 58 -1.57 -13.02 11.09
N GLU A 59 -0.54 -13.04 11.94
CA GLU A 59 0.35 -11.89 12.09
C GLU A 59 1.48 -11.98 11.08
N VAL A 60 1.69 -10.91 10.31
CA VAL A 60 2.78 -10.77 9.35
C VAL A 60 3.73 -9.67 9.84
N PRO A 61 5.05 -9.92 9.89
CA PRO A 61 6.02 -8.92 10.27
C PRO A 61 6.02 -7.76 9.25
N VAL A 62 6.20 -6.56 9.77
CA VAL A 62 6.30 -5.34 8.95
C VAL A 62 7.56 -4.59 9.36
N VAL A 63 8.19 -3.95 8.39
CA VAL A 63 9.48 -3.26 8.60
C VAL A 63 9.29 -1.97 9.40
N GLY A 64 8.11 -1.36 9.30
CA GLY A 64 7.74 -0.19 10.06
C GLY A 64 6.55 0.56 9.46
N CYS A 65 6.38 1.82 9.86
CA CYS A 65 5.33 2.70 9.39
C CYS A 65 5.94 3.98 8.79
N VAL A 66 5.34 4.45 7.69
CA VAL A 66 5.62 5.75 7.08
C VAL A 66 4.49 6.71 7.41
N LYS A 67 4.76 7.71 8.25
CA LYS A 67 3.80 8.74 8.64
C LYS A 67 3.89 9.94 7.71
N GLY A 68 2.73 10.50 7.36
CA GLY A 68 2.66 11.71 6.55
C GLY A 68 3.09 11.51 5.09
N LEU A 69 3.07 10.28 4.59
CA LEU A 69 3.29 10.03 3.16
C LEU A 69 2.14 10.64 2.36
N VAL A 70 2.45 11.65 1.55
CA VAL A 70 1.48 12.25 0.63
C VAL A 70 1.32 11.32 -0.57
N VAL A 71 0.08 10.91 -0.81
CA VAL A 71 -0.31 10.12 -1.98
C VAL A 71 -1.39 10.88 -2.73
N GLN A 72 -1.32 10.88 -4.05
CA GLN A 72 -2.32 11.49 -4.91
C GLN A 72 -2.82 10.44 -5.90
N LEU A 73 -4.09 10.50 -6.27
CA LEU A 73 -4.59 9.69 -7.37
C LEU A 73 -4.00 10.26 -8.67
N ALA A 74 -3.37 9.42 -9.48
CA ALA A 74 -3.00 9.85 -10.82
C ALA A 74 -4.28 10.13 -11.61
N ALA A 75 -4.32 11.23 -12.35
CA ALA A 75 -5.44 11.48 -13.25
C ALA A 75 -5.62 10.27 -14.19
N TYR A 76 -6.86 9.82 -14.35
CA TYR A 76 -7.20 8.84 -15.36
C TYR A 76 -6.84 9.46 -16.74
N PRO A 77 -6.18 8.73 -17.65
CA PRO A 77 -5.99 9.19 -19.02
C PRO A 77 -7.32 9.57 -19.69
#